data_AF-A0AAD9B732-F1
#
_entry.id   AF-A0AAD9B732-F1
#
_cell.length_a   1.000
_cell.length_b   1.000
_cell.length_c   1.000
_cell.angle_alpha   90.00
_cell.angle_beta   90.00
_cell.angle_gamma   90.00
#
_symmetry.space_group_name_H-M   'P 1'
#
loop_
_entity.id
_entity.type
_entity.pdbx_description
1 polymer ?
#
loop_
_entity_poly.entity_id
_entity_poly.type
_entity_poly.pdbx_seq_one_letter_code
_entity_poly.pdbx_strand_id
1 'polypeptide(L)'
;MSPGGEELMGRDGAEVTWGQSVTINCSSSSLHEQLFSMTKFILEKTSSSFRESRTPGSSSASFSIQEVNPDHEGWYRCQYQIRVSGRDFSSPFSDSVRLSVSGKR
;
A
#
# COMPACT_ATOMS: atom_id res chain seq x y z
N MET A 1 -10.70 21.62 -20.45
CA MET A 1 -11.11 21.77 -19.03
C MET A 1 -10.22 20.89 -18.19
N SER A 2 -9.51 21.49 -17.23
CA SER A 2 -8.94 20.79 -16.08
C SER A 2 -9.42 21.55 -14.85
N PRO A 3 -9.69 20.84 -13.75
CA PRO A 3 -8.98 21.17 -12.53
C PRO A 3 -8.36 19.91 -11.89
N GLY A 4 -7.19 20.11 -11.28
CA GLY A 4 -6.39 19.05 -10.68
C GLY A 4 -6.98 18.49 -9.38
N GLY A 5 -6.60 17.25 -9.12
CA GLY A 5 -6.58 16.62 -7.81
C GLY A 5 -5.23 15.93 -7.70
N GLU A 6 -4.46 16.32 -6.70
CA GLU A 6 -3.08 15.93 -6.45
C GLU A 6 -2.93 14.39 -6.39
N GLU A 7 -2.21 13.83 -7.35
CA GLU A 7 -1.82 12.41 -7.38
C GLU A 7 -0.63 12.22 -6.44
N LEU A 8 -0.88 12.17 -5.13
CA LEU A 8 0.16 11.88 -4.13
C LEU A 8 0.48 10.38 -4.09
N MET A 9 1.20 9.92 -5.12
CA MET A 9 2.27 8.90 -5.05
C MET A 9 2.86 8.69 -6.46
N GLY A 10 3.16 9.81 -7.15
CA GLY A 10 3.86 9.79 -8.43
C GLY A 10 5.37 9.87 -8.22
N ARG A 11 6.08 8.74 -8.29
CA ARG A 11 7.57 8.60 -8.44
C ARG A 11 8.47 9.27 -7.37
N ASP A 12 7.94 10.17 -6.57
CA ASP A 12 8.55 10.88 -5.45
C ASP A 12 7.85 10.34 -4.19
N GLY A 13 8.62 9.90 -3.19
CA GLY A 13 8.08 9.27 -2.00
C GLY A 13 7.14 10.18 -1.18
N ALA A 14 6.52 9.62 -0.15
CA ALA A 14 5.82 10.40 0.87
C ALA A 14 6.82 10.86 1.94
N GLU A 15 6.83 12.15 2.28
CA GLU A 15 7.50 12.68 3.48
C GLU A 15 6.45 12.92 4.58
N VAL A 16 6.72 12.42 5.78
CA VAL A 16 5.78 12.45 6.90
C VAL A 16 6.48 12.82 8.19
N THR A 17 5.93 13.79 8.93
CA THR A 17 6.49 14.20 10.22
C THR A 17 6.29 13.14 11.30
N TRP A 18 7.28 12.95 12.18
CA TRP A 18 7.18 12.07 13.34
C TRP A 18 5.90 12.37 14.14
N GLY A 19 5.08 11.34 14.36
CA GLY A 19 3.84 11.37 15.14
C GLY A 19 2.59 11.55 14.28
N GLN A 20 2.75 11.89 13.01
CA GLN A 20 1.64 11.96 12.05
C GLN A 20 1.23 10.56 11.57
N SER A 21 0.11 10.49 10.86
CA SER A 21 -0.36 9.27 10.20
C SER A 21 -0.20 9.37 8.70
N VAL A 22 0.10 8.25 8.05
CA VAL A 22 0.16 8.15 6.59
C VAL A 22 -0.69 6.97 6.13
N THR A 23 -1.32 7.11 4.96
CA THR A 23 -2.07 6.03 4.33
C THR A 23 -1.46 5.70 2.99
N ILE A 24 -1.14 4.42 2.79
CA ILE A 24 -0.66 3.87 1.53
C ILE A 24 -1.82 3.12 0.88
N ASN A 25 -2.14 3.48 -0.36
CA ASN A 25 -3.23 2.88 -1.11
C ASN A 25 -2.69 1.94 -2.17
N CYS A 26 -3.06 0.66 -2.08
CA CYS A 26 -2.77 -0.34 -3.10
C CYS A 26 -4.02 -0.49 -3.97
N SER A 27 -3.89 -0.43 -5.30
CA SER A 27 -5.02 -0.67 -6.22
C SER A 27 -4.59 -1.50 -7.41
N SER A 28 -5.55 -2.20 -8.02
CA SER A 28 -5.30 -2.89 -9.28
C SER A 28 -6.53 -2.85 -10.19
N SER A 29 -6.35 -2.35 -11.40
CA SER A 29 -7.34 -2.37 -12.47
C SER A 29 -7.53 -3.74 -13.11
N SER A 30 -6.63 -4.70 -12.82
CA SER A 30 -6.72 -6.08 -13.33
C SER A 30 -7.71 -6.97 -12.56
N LEU A 31 -8.22 -6.49 -11.42
CA LEU A 31 -9.16 -7.23 -10.59
C LEU A 31 -10.59 -7.05 -11.08
N HIS A 32 -11.29 -8.17 -11.26
CA HIS A 32 -12.72 -8.20 -11.56
C HIS A 32 -13.53 -8.23 -10.26
N GLU A 33 -14.72 -7.63 -10.26
CA GLU A 33 -15.60 -7.54 -9.07
C GLU A 33 -15.90 -8.89 -8.42
N GLN A 34 -16.05 -9.94 -9.24
CA GLN A 34 -16.29 -11.31 -8.78
C GLN A 34 -15.13 -11.87 -7.93
N LEU A 35 -13.92 -11.32 -8.07
CA LEU A 35 -12.72 -11.76 -7.34
C LEU A 35 -12.47 -10.95 -6.07
N PHE A 36 -13.19 -9.84 -5.86
CA PHE A 36 -12.90 -8.91 -4.76
C PHE A 36 -12.98 -9.57 -3.37
N SER A 37 -14.00 -10.40 -3.13
CA SER A 37 -14.15 -11.13 -1.87
C SER A 37 -13.05 -12.18 -1.64
N MET A 38 -12.39 -12.62 -2.70
CA MET A 38 -11.29 -13.59 -2.67
C MET A 38 -9.91 -12.93 -2.73
N THR A 39 -9.86 -11.59 -2.83
CA THR A 39 -8.63 -10.83 -3.03
C THR A 39 -8.13 -10.27 -1.71
N LYS A 40 -6.89 -10.61 -1.36
CA LYS A 40 -6.15 -10.10 -0.21
C LYS A 40 -5.00 -9.23 -0.71
N PHE A 41 -5.04 -7.94 -0.42
CA PHE A 41 -3.91 -7.04 -0.63
C PHE A 41 -2.91 -7.18 0.50
N ILE A 42 -1.63 -7.03 0.17
CA ILE A 42 -0.49 -7.14 1.08
C ILE A 42 0.39 -5.92 0.83
N LEU A 43 0.62 -5.14 1.88
CA LEU A 43 1.64 -4.11 1.91
C LEU A 43 2.87 -4.67 2.61
N GLU A 44 4.04 -4.53 2.01
CA GLU A 44 5.29 -4.93 2.64
C GLU A 44 6.37 -3.86 2.54
N LYS A 45 7.21 -3.79 3.57
CA LYS A 45 8.39 -2.94 3.59
C LYS A 45 9.58 -3.76 3.11
N THR A 46 10.26 -3.31 2.06
CA THR A 46 11.39 -4.04 1.46
C THR A 46 12.61 -4.15 2.38
N SER A 47 12.76 -3.22 3.33
CA SER A 47 13.90 -3.17 4.25
C SER A 47 13.68 -3.92 5.57
N SER A 48 12.51 -4.53 5.79
CA SER A 48 12.21 -5.27 7.03
C SER A 48 11.22 -6.41 6.80
N SER A 49 10.87 -7.12 7.88
CA SER A 49 9.81 -8.14 7.86
C SER A 49 8.40 -7.55 8.02
N PHE A 50 8.24 -6.22 7.95
CA PHE A 50 6.92 -5.59 8.05
C PHE A 50 6.03 -6.01 6.88
N ARG A 51 4.90 -6.62 7.22
CA ARG A 51 3.88 -7.06 6.27
C ARG A 51 2.51 -6.87 6.90
N GLU A 52 1.63 -6.17 6.21
CA GLU A 52 0.22 -6.02 6.59
C GLU A 52 -0.65 -6.51 5.44
N SER A 53 -1.75 -7.19 5.75
CA SER A 53 -2.65 -7.70 4.71
C SER A 53 -4.11 -7.40 5.02
N ARG A 54 -4.89 -7.08 3.99
CA ARG A 54 -6.31 -6.74 4.10
C ARG A 54 -7.10 -7.33 2.94
N THR A 55 -8.35 -7.72 3.22
CA THR A 55 -9.32 -8.16 2.22
C THR A 55 -10.42 -7.10 2.14
N PRO A 56 -10.26 -6.08 1.28
CA PRO A 56 -11.14 -4.91 1.27
C PRO A 56 -12.53 -5.19 0.66
N GLY A 57 -12.69 -6.27 -0.11
CA GLY A 57 -13.90 -6.49 -0.89
C GLY A 57 -14.05 -5.52 -2.07
N SER A 58 -12.95 -4.90 -2.50
CA SER A 58 -12.87 -4.00 -3.66
C SER A 58 -11.56 -4.23 -4.44
N SER A 59 -11.36 -3.48 -5.53
CA SER A 59 -10.12 -3.45 -6.32
C SER A 59 -8.98 -2.65 -5.66
N SER A 60 -9.16 -2.16 -4.44
CA SER A 60 -8.16 -1.36 -3.72
C SER A 60 -8.20 -1.56 -2.21
N ALA A 61 -7.04 -1.42 -1.56
CA ALA A 61 -6.89 -1.50 -0.12
C ALA A 61 -6.06 -0.34 0.41
N SER A 62 -6.53 0.27 1.50
CA SER A 62 -5.81 1.31 2.23
C SER A 62 -5.17 0.74 3.49
N PHE A 63 -3.88 1.02 3.66
CA PHE A 63 -3.06 0.66 4.81
C PHE A 63 -2.61 1.93 5.52
N SER A 64 -2.98 2.08 6.79
CA SER A 64 -2.67 3.30 7.55
C SER A 64 -1.62 3.00 8.61
N ILE A 65 -0.51 3.72 8.56
CA ILE A 65 0.54 3.71 9.59
C ILE A 65 0.27 4.93 10.48
N GLN A 66 -0.16 4.67 11.71
CA GLN A 66 -0.38 5.71 12.72
C GLN A 66 0.90 5.98 13.50
N GLU A 67 1.02 7.17 14.09
CA GLU A 67 2.16 7.57 14.92
C GLU A 67 3.52 7.25 14.26
N VAL A 68 3.70 7.73 13.03
CA VAL A 68 4.90 7.49 12.21
C VAL A 68 6.16 7.85 12.99
N ASN A 69 7.20 7.01 12.89
CA ASN A 69 8.46 7.14 13.60
C ASN A 69 9.60 6.70 12.65
N PRO A 70 10.88 6.93 12.99
CA PRO A 70 12.00 6.58 12.11
C PRO A 70 12.07 5.09 11.70
N ASP A 71 11.54 4.16 12.51
CA ASP A 71 11.49 2.74 12.15
C ASP A 71 10.50 2.44 11.02
N HIS A 72 9.58 3.36 10.73
CA HIS A 72 8.67 3.28 9.58
C HIS A 72 9.33 3.81 8.28
N GLU A 73 10.48 4.48 8.32
CA GLU A 73 11.15 4.97 7.11
C GLU A 73 11.62 3.81 6.21
N GLY A 74 11.31 3.86 4.91
CA GLY A 74 11.82 2.89 3.94
C GLY A 74 10.95 2.76 2.68
N TRP A 75 11.22 1.73 1.89
CA TRP A 75 10.49 1.46 0.65
C TRP A 75 9.42 0.42 0.84
N TYR A 76 8.20 0.76 0.41
CA TYR A 76 7.01 -0.05 0.52
C TYR A 76 6.52 -0.48 -0.86
N ARG A 77 5.99 -1.70 -0.96
CA ARG A 77 5.37 -2.21 -2.20
C ARG A 77 4.14 -3.04 -1.88
N CYS A 78 3.24 -3.09 -2.85
CA CYS A 78 1.99 -3.82 -2.75
C CYS A 78 2.04 -5.11 -3.58
N GLN A 79 1.33 -6.13 -3.13
CA GLN A 79 0.98 -7.32 -3.91
C GLN A 79 -0.46 -7.69 -3.56
N TYR A 80 -1.21 -8.26 -4.50
CA TYR A 80 -2.46 -8.91 -4.16
C TYR A 80 -2.36 -10.41 -4.36
N GLN A 81 -3.11 -11.16 -3.55
CA GLN A 81 -3.27 -12.60 -3.63
C GLN A 81 -4.74 -12.94 -3.82
N ILE A 82 -5.05 -13.85 -4.73
CA ILE A 82 -6.40 -14.35 -4.96
C ILE A 82 -6.43 -15.83 -4.65
N ARG A 83 -7.42 -16.27 -3.87
CA ARG A 83 -7.64 -17.70 -3.60
C ARG A 83 -8.73 -18.25 -4.51
N VAL A 84 -8.36 -19.12 -5.45
CA VAL A 84 -9.29 -19.78 -6.38
C VAL A 84 -9.17 -21.29 -6.25
N SER A 85 -10.30 -21.95 -5.96
CA SER A 85 -10.37 -23.42 -5.80
C SER A 85 -9.32 -23.98 -4.83
N GLY A 86 -9.08 -23.28 -3.71
CA GLY A 86 -8.13 -23.69 -2.68
C GLY A 86 -6.67 -23.40 -2.98
N ARG A 87 -6.33 -22.78 -4.12
CA ARG A 87 -4.98 -22.37 -4.49
C ARG A 87 -4.83 -20.85 -4.43
N ASP A 88 -3.68 -20.39 -3.96
CA ASP A 88 -3.33 -18.98 -3.89
C ASP A 88 -2.52 -18.56 -5.11
N PHE A 89 -2.94 -17.49 -5.76
CA PHE A 89 -2.25 -16.86 -6.89
C PHE A 89 -1.80 -15.46 -6.48
N SER A 90 -0.53 -15.14 -6.67
CA SER A 90 0.03 -13.83 -6.32
C SER A 90 0.26 -13.00 -7.57
N SER A 91 -0.10 -11.72 -7.53
CA SER A 91 0.32 -10.75 -8.54
C SER A 91 1.83 -10.50 -8.48
N PRO A 92 2.44 -9.92 -9.53
CA PRO A 92 3.71 -9.22 -9.38
C PRO A 92 3.60 -8.13 -8.29
N PHE A 93 4.75 -7.74 -7.74
CA PHE A 93 4.81 -6.56 -6.87
C PHE A 93 4.55 -5.29 -7.67
N SER A 94 3.92 -4.30 -7.03
CA SER A 94 3.81 -2.95 -7.56
C SER A 94 5.17 -2.25 -7.61
N ASP A 95 5.20 -1.09 -8.25
CA ASP A 95 6.26 -0.12 -8.03
C ASP A 95 6.40 0.20 -6.53
N SER A 96 7.63 0.50 -6.12
CA SER A 96 7.94 0.82 -4.73
C SER A 96 7.79 2.31 -4.46
N VAL A 97 7.21 2.65 -3.31
CA VAL A 97 7.09 4.03 -2.82
C VAL A 97 7.94 4.20 -1.57
N ARG A 98 8.68 5.31 -1.48
CA ARG A 98 9.49 5.62 -0.29
C ARG A 98 8.64 6.38 0.72
N LEU A 99 8.64 5.94 1.97
CA LEU A 99 8.19 6.74 3.12
C LEU A 99 9.43 7.31 3.79
N SER A 100 9.51 8.63 3.90
CA SER A 100 10.57 9.37 4.57
C SER A 100 10.02 10.02 5.83
N VAL A 101 10.76 9.97 6.93
CA VAL A 101 10.27 10.52 8.21
C VAL A 101 11.09 11.73 8.61
N SER A 102 10.42 12.86 8.84
CA SER A 102 11.04 14.14 9.22
C SER A 102 10.60 14.62 10.60
N GLY A 103 11.32 15.60 11.17
CA GLY A 103 11.02 16.19 12.47
C GLY A 103 11.64 15.47 13.68
N LYS A 104 11.47 16.07 14.86
CA LYS A 104 11.95 15.56 16.16
C LYS A 104 10.74 15.38 17.09
N ARG A 105 10.79 14.35 17.93
CA ARG A 105 9.75 14.03 18.92
C ARG A 105 9.68 15.06 20.04
#